data_AF-A0AAW9FET0-F1
#
_entry.id   AF-A0AAW9FET0-F1
#
_cell.length_a   1.000
_cell.length_b   1.000
_cell.length_c   1.000
_cell.angle_alpha   90.00
_cell.angle_beta   90.00
_cell.angle_gamma   90.00
#
_symmetry.space_group_name_H-M   'P 1'
#
loop_
_entity.id
_entity.type
_entity.pdbx_description
1 polymer ?
#
loop_
_entity_poly.entity_id
_entity_poly.type
_entity_poly.pdbx_seq_one_letter_code
_entity_poly.pdbx_strand_id
1 'polypeptide(L)'
;MSDARQIPAAFTRGYVLCTPAGRLVPSTWRSSEADAIAAKHRVKKTREAAWKKAQAKGWSVQFVYVRVFIPVFKTTYSTTEISEVHDVEDV
;
A
#
# COMPACT_ATOMS: atom_id res chain seq x y z
N MET A 1 5.16 13.75 30.29
CA MET A 1 4.81 14.07 28.89
C MET A 1 5.03 12.80 28.09
N SER A 2 3.99 12.23 27.51
CA SER A 2 4.10 10.94 26.82
C SER A 2 4.72 11.16 25.45
N ASP A 3 5.96 10.70 25.25
CA ASP A 3 6.60 10.61 23.95
C ASP A 3 5.89 9.53 23.12
N ALA A 4 4.75 9.92 22.55
CA ALA A 4 3.94 9.10 21.68
C ALA A 4 4.67 9.00 20.33
N ARG A 5 5.70 8.12 20.28
CA ARG A 5 6.57 7.83 19.13
C ARG A 5 5.76 7.91 17.84
N GLN A 6 5.82 9.08 17.20
CA GLN A 6 4.84 9.42 16.19
C GLN A 6 5.21 8.66 14.92
N ILE A 7 4.54 7.53 14.73
CA ILE A 7 4.77 6.62 13.63
C ILE A 7 4.74 7.45 12.33
N PRO A 8 5.85 7.51 11.56
CA PRO A 8 5.90 8.35 10.37
C PRO A 8 4.75 8.02 9.41
N ALA A 9 4.22 9.03 8.71
CA ALA A 9 3.06 8.89 7.82
C ALA A 9 3.22 7.80 6.72
N ALA A 10 4.46 7.36 6.47
CA ALA A 10 4.80 6.23 5.63
C ALA A 10 4.51 4.85 6.24
N PHE A 11 3.90 4.72 7.43
CA PHE A 11 3.47 3.44 7.98
C PHE A 11 1.96 3.41 8.22
N THR A 12 1.35 2.26 7.94
CA THR A 12 -0.07 1.99 8.21
C THR A 12 -0.24 0.59 8.80
N ARG A 13 -1.43 0.30 9.33
CA ARG A 13 -1.80 -1.00 9.90
C ARG A 13 -2.90 -1.65 9.09
N GLY A 14 -2.94 -2.99 9.09
CA GLY A 14 -3.99 -3.73 8.42
C GLY A 14 -3.84 -5.23 8.61
N TYR A 15 -4.48 -5.98 7.74
CA TYR A 15 -4.58 -7.43 7.77
C TYR A 15 -4.03 -8.01 6.48
N VAL A 16 -3.29 -9.12 6.58
CA VAL A 16 -2.70 -9.83 5.45
C VAL A 16 -2.86 -11.34 5.65
N LEU A 17 -3.03 -12.10 4.57
CA LEU A 17 -3.07 -13.55 4.68
C LEU A 17 -1.68 -14.11 4.93
N CYS A 18 -1.61 -15.10 5.82
CA CYS A 18 -0.44 -15.91 6.08
C CYS A 18 -0.64 -17.31 5.51
N THR A 19 0.39 -17.81 4.82
CA THR A 19 0.46 -19.19 4.34
C THR A 19 0.68 -20.17 5.50
N PRO A 20 0.38 -21.47 5.33
CA PRO A 20 0.65 -22.49 6.35
C PRO A 20 2.14 -22.64 6.72
N ALA A 21 3.04 -22.16 5.85
CA ALA A 21 4.48 -22.12 6.07
C ALA A 21 4.94 -20.81 6.77
N GLY A 22 4.03 -20.06 7.41
CA GLY A 22 4.34 -18.83 8.15
C GLY A 22 4.68 -17.61 7.29
N ARG A 23 4.62 -17.71 5.96
CA ARG A 23 4.92 -16.58 5.06
C ARG A 23 3.69 -15.70 4.84
N LEU A 24 3.82 -14.39 5.04
CA LEU A 24 2.80 -13.40 4.69
C LEU A 24 2.65 -13.27 3.16
N VAL A 25 1.48 -12.87 2.68
CA VAL A 25 1.16 -12.68 1.25
C VAL A 25 0.84 -11.20 0.97
N PRO A 26 1.83 -10.33 0.70
CA PRO A 26 1.66 -8.87 0.71
C PRO A 26 0.55 -8.32 -0.20
N SER A 27 0.29 -8.95 -1.34
CA SER A 27 -0.78 -8.56 -2.28
C SER A 27 -2.19 -8.64 -1.68
N THR A 28 -2.36 -9.38 -0.58
CA THR A 28 -3.62 -9.48 0.17
C THR A 28 -3.77 -8.44 1.28
N TRP A 29 -2.78 -7.56 1.51
CA TRP A 29 -2.88 -6.56 2.56
C TRP A 29 -4.08 -5.63 2.35
N ARG A 30 -4.93 -5.46 3.38
CA ARG A 30 -6.09 -4.56 3.39
C ARG A 30 -6.31 -3.98 4.79
N SER A 31 -7.14 -2.95 4.88
CA SER A 31 -7.54 -2.33 6.17
C SER A 31 -8.42 -3.23 7.04
N SER A 32 -9.12 -4.22 6.46
CA SER A 32 -9.95 -5.19 7.19
C SER A 32 -9.57 -6.64 6.86
N GLU A 33 -9.82 -7.56 7.80
CA GLU A 33 -9.65 -9.01 7.60
C GLU A 33 -10.54 -9.55 6.47
N ALA A 34 -11.81 -9.11 6.42
CA ALA A 34 -12.77 -9.53 5.40
C ALA A 34 -12.30 -9.15 3.98
N ASP A 35 -11.72 -7.97 3.82
CA ASP A 35 -11.17 -7.51 2.54
C ASP A 35 -9.87 -8.24 2.17
N ALA A 36 -9.02 -8.56 3.15
CA ALA A 36 -7.81 -9.35 2.93
C ALA A 36 -8.18 -10.76 2.41
N ILE A 37 -9.17 -11.41 3.02
CA ILE A 37 -9.73 -12.69 2.56
C ILE A 37 -10.34 -12.52 1.16
N ALA A 38 -11.09 -11.45 0.90
CA ALA A 38 -11.69 -11.16 -0.39
C ALA A 38 -10.65 -10.91 -1.51
N ALA A 39 -9.49 -10.33 -1.20
CA ALA A 39 -8.42 -10.07 -2.16
C ALA A 39 -7.89 -11.37 -2.81
N LYS A 40 -7.82 -12.45 -2.03
CA LYS A 40 -7.49 -13.81 -2.50
C LYS A 40 -8.72 -14.55 -3.02
N HIS A 41 -9.82 -14.52 -2.28
CA HIS A 41 -11.07 -15.24 -2.57
C HIS A 41 -12.10 -14.28 -3.18
N ARG A 42 -11.83 -13.84 -4.42
CA ARG A 42 -12.56 -12.75 -5.10
C ARG A 42 -14.06 -13.02 -5.24
N VAL A 43 -14.44 -14.22 -5.67
CA VAL A 43 -15.84 -14.61 -5.91
C VAL A 43 -16.64 -14.65 -4.61
N LYS A 44 -17.52 -13.65 -4.39
CA LYS A 44 -18.30 -13.49 -3.15
C LYS A 44 -19.11 -14.74 -2.77
N LYS A 45 -19.78 -15.39 -3.75
CA LYS A 45 -20.64 -16.56 -3.53
C LYS A 45 -19.91 -17.78 -2.94
N THR A 46 -18.62 -17.97 -3.26
CA THR A 46 -17.82 -19.13 -2.82
C THR A 46 -16.76 -18.78 -1.79
N ARG A 47 -16.65 -17.50 -1.41
CA ARG A 47 -15.59 -16.96 -0.56
C ARG A 47 -15.47 -17.67 0.78
N GLU A 48 -16.59 -17.80 1.49
CA GLU A 48 -16.64 -18.36 2.83
C GLU A 48 -16.24 -19.84 2.83
N ALA A 49 -16.84 -20.65 1.94
CA ALA A 49 -16.50 -22.06 1.78
C ALA A 49 -15.02 -22.26 1.37
N ALA A 50 -14.51 -21.42 0.45
CA ALA A 50 -13.11 -21.46 0.03
C ALA A 50 -12.15 -21.02 1.15
N TRP A 51 -12.54 -20.05 1.97
CA TRP A 51 -11.76 -19.59 3.13
C TRP A 51 -11.73 -20.64 4.24
N LYS A 52 -12.87 -21.25 4.59
CA LYS A 52 -12.95 -22.36 5.55
C LYS A 52 -12.07 -23.54 5.12
N LYS A 53 -12.06 -23.88 3.82
CA LYS A 53 -11.15 -24.89 3.23
C LYS A 53 -9.68 -24.47 3.25
N ALA A 54 -9.36 -23.17 3.25
CA ALA A 54 -8.01 -22.67 3.40
C ALA A 54 -7.55 -22.69 4.87
N GLN A 55 -8.40 -22.29 5.82
CA GLN A 55 -8.15 -22.38 7.26
C GLN A 55 -7.87 -23.81 7.70
N ALA A 56 -8.65 -24.78 7.22
CA ALA A 56 -8.40 -26.21 7.46
C ALA A 56 -7.05 -26.72 6.91
N LYS A 57 -6.39 -25.97 6.02
CA LYS A 57 -5.03 -26.22 5.53
C LYS A 57 -3.95 -25.41 6.26
N GLY A 58 -4.28 -24.72 7.35
CA GLY A 58 -3.36 -23.88 8.12
C GLY A 58 -3.19 -22.44 7.62
N TRP A 59 -4.06 -21.94 6.73
CA TRP A 59 -4.04 -20.51 6.39
C TRP A 59 -4.65 -19.67 7.51
N SER A 60 -4.04 -18.52 7.79
CA SER A 60 -4.56 -17.55 8.76
C SER A 60 -4.55 -16.13 8.18
N VAL A 61 -5.19 -15.19 8.89
CA VAL A 61 -4.99 -13.75 8.66
C VAL A 61 -4.17 -13.23 9.83
N GLN A 62 -3.26 -12.30 9.55
CA GLN A 62 -2.37 -11.68 10.53
C GLN A 62 -2.54 -10.17 10.50
N PHE A 63 -2.64 -9.57 11.68
CA PHE A 63 -2.59 -8.12 11.85
C PHE A 63 -1.13 -7.66 11.75
N VAL A 64 -0.87 -6.68 10.88
CA VAL A 64 0.49 -6.24 10.52
C VAL A 64 0.58 -4.72 10.41
N TYR A 65 1.75 -4.19 10.76
CA TYR A 65 2.19 -2.86 10.39
C TYR A 65 3.01 -2.96 9.09
N VAL A 66 2.71 -2.10 8.12
CA VAL A 66 3.40 -2.07 6.83
C VAL A 66 3.93 -0.67 6.54
N ARG A 67 5.11 -0.61 5.93
CA ARG A 67 5.71 0.65 5.43
C ARG A 67 5.28 0.85 3.99
N VAL A 68 4.52 1.91 3.72
CA VAL A 68 4.15 2.36 2.39
C VAL A 68 5.33 3.14 1.82
N PHE A 69 5.86 2.70 0.69
CA PHE A 69 6.80 3.51 -0.09
C PHE A 69 6.00 4.55 -0.87
N ILE A 70 6.13 5.82 -0.51
CA ILE A 70 5.50 6.92 -1.25
C ILE A 70 6.30 7.09 -2.56
N PRO A 71 5.68 6.93 -3.73
CA PRO A 71 6.39 7.09 -5.00
C PRO A 71 6.89 8.52 -5.17
N VAL A 72 8.17 8.66 -5.50
CA VAL A 72 8.77 9.96 -5.86
C VAL A 72 8.64 10.13 -7.37
N PHE A 73 7.70 10.98 -7.78
CA PHE A 73 7.58 11.37 -9.18
C PHE A 73 8.66 12.40 -9.52
N LYS A 74 9.34 12.19 -10.65
CA LYS A 74 10.23 13.18 -11.27
C LYS A 74 9.53 13.71 -12.52
N THR A 75 9.38 15.02 -12.64
CA THR A 75 8.92 15.62 -13.89
C THR A 75 10.10 15.81 -14.84
N THR A 76 9.83 15.65 -16.13
CA THR A 76 10.80 15.88 -17.22
C THR A 76 10.46 17.14 -18.01
N TYR A 77 9.80 18.13 -17.39
CA TYR A 77 9.69 19.45 -18.00
C TYR A 77 11.10 20.01 -18.19
N SER A 78 11.54 20.08 -19.45
CA SER A 78 12.58 21.01 -19.84
C SER A 78 12.05 22.40 -19.52
N THR A 79 12.65 23.07 -18.55
CA THR A 79 12.57 24.53 -18.49
C THR A 79 13.24 25.03 -19.76
N THR A 80 12.45 25.28 -20.79
CA THR A 80 12.89 26.12 -21.91
C THR A 80 13.14 27.48 -21.28
N GLU A 81 14.40 27.84 -21.11
CA GLU A 81 14.77 29.18 -20.70
C GLU A 81 14.22 30.13 -21.77
N ILE A 82 13.20 30.92 -21.40
CA ILE A 82 12.73 32.02 -22.25
C ILE A 82 13.76 33.13 -22.08
N SER A 83 14.88 32.93 -22.76
CA SER A 83 15.99 33.88 -22.85
C SER A 83 15.68 34.93 -23.93
N GLU A 84 14.55 35.61 -23.80
CA GLU A 84 14.29 36.86 -24.54
C GLU A 84 14.68 38.04 -23.65
N VAL A 85 15.99 38.17 -23.46
CA VAL A 85 16.60 39.47 -23.13
C VAL A 85 16.53 40.31 -24.40
N HIS A 86 15.60 41.27 -24.41
CA HIS A 86 15.62 42.41 -25.33
C HIS A 86 15.72 43.70 -24.49
N ASP A 87 16.95 44.01 -24.07
CA ASP A 87 17.34 45.35 -23.62
C ASP A 87 17.53 46.31 -24.83
N VAL A 88 17.57 47.63 -24.52
CA VAL A 88 17.94 48.79 -25.38
C VAL A 88 16.86 49.24 -26.39
N GLU A 89 16.35 50.50 -26.41
CA GLU A 89 16.39 51.65 -25.48
C GLU A 89 15.22 52.64 -25.81
N ASP A 90 15.01 53.70 -25.01
CA ASP A 90 14.14 54.85 -25.33
C ASP A 90 14.72 55.72 -26.47
N VAL A 91 13.91 56.09 -27.49
CA VAL A 91 13.87 57.40 -28.21
C VAL A 91 12.47 57.64 -28.78
#